data_AF-A0A7C6T7U2-F1
#
_entry.id   AF-A0A7C6T7U2-F1
#
_cell.length_a   1.000
_cell.length_b   1.000
_cell.length_c   1.000
_cell.angle_alpha   90.00
_cell.angle_beta   90.00
_cell.angle_gamma   90.00
#
_symmetry.space_group_name_H-M   'P 1'
#
loop_
_entity.id
_entity.type
_entity.pdbx_description
1 polymer ?
#
loop_
_entity_poly.entity_id
_entity_poly.type
_entity_poly.pdbx_seq_one_letter_code
_entity_poly.pdbx_strand_id
1 'polypeptide(L)'
;MALKDQSGAVRPVDSGLTGRVKEFAFSELGADLVGIANIERFANAPLRMSPQGILPSARSVVVMALHHPDACIEMGGIEHPQVIGPYRVQYWMNTRLDEISYRMGLFLEKEGYAAVPIVSSNIWRYKGYKDLTAHFAPDISHI
;
A
#
# COMPACT_ATOMS: atom_id res chain seq x y z
N MET A 1 1.91 -0.73 25.48
CA MET A 1 1.03 0.35 25.97
C MET A 1 0.26 0.88 24.76
N ALA A 2 -0.94 0.35 24.52
CA ALA A 2 -1.73 0.65 23.34
C ALA A 2 -2.45 1.99 23.52
N LEU A 3 -2.25 2.94 22.62
CA LEU A 3 -3.03 4.17 22.56
C LEU A 3 -4.42 3.82 22.02
N LYS A 4 -5.36 3.59 22.93
CA LYS A 4 -6.79 3.58 22.64
C LYS A 4 -7.19 4.99 22.23
N ASP A 5 -8.04 5.13 21.20
CA ASP A 5 -8.74 6.39 21.02
C ASP A 5 -9.60 6.69 22.26
N GLN A 6 -9.92 7.97 22.47
CA GLN A 6 -10.61 8.44 23.68
C GLN A 6 -12.06 7.93 23.82
N SER A 7 -12.57 7.07 22.93
CA SER A 7 -13.94 6.55 22.96
C SER A 7 -14.03 5.04 23.11
N GLY A 8 -13.00 4.26 22.73
CA GLY A 8 -13.04 2.80 22.80
C GLY A 8 -14.16 2.15 21.97
N ALA A 9 -14.87 2.92 21.15
CA ALA A 9 -16.03 2.48 20.38
C ALA A 9 -15.59 2.05 18.99
N VAL A 10 -15.94 0.83 18.61
CA VAL A 10 -15.79 0.35 17.23
C VAL A 10 -16.69 1.22 16.35
N ARG A 11 -16.10 2.07 15.51
CA ARG A 11 -16.88 2.79 14.49
C ARG A 11 -17.39 1.78 13.47
N PRO A 12 -18.68 1.81 13.11
CA PRO A 12 -19.21 0.92 12.08
C PRO A 12 -18.52 1.20 10.74
N VAL A 13 -18.50 0.18 9.88
CA VAL A 13 -18.02 0.33 8.49
C VAL A 13 -18.83 1.41 7.79
N ASP A 14 -18.15 2.43 7.29
CA ASP A 14 -18.76 3.46 6.46
C ASP A 14 -18.79 2.98 5.00
N SER A 15 -19.92 2.40 4.60
CA SER A 15 -20.14 1.92 3.23
C SER A 15 -20.14 3.05 2.21
N GLY A 16 -20.52 4.26 2.60
CA GLY A 16 -20.55 5.43 1.72
C GLY A 16 -19.15 5.92 1.38
N LEU A 17 -18.30 6.12 2.40
CA LEU A 17 -16.90 6.45 2.20
C LEU A 17 -16.16 5.34 1.45
N THR A 18 -16.44 4.07 1.80
CA THR A 18 -15.87 2.92 1.10
C THR A 18 -16.18 2.96 -0.40
N GLY A 19 -17.41 3.29 -0.77
CA GLY A 19 -17.82 3.47 -2.17
C GLY A 19 -17.02 4.58 -2.86
N ARG A 20 -16.97 5.78 -2.26
CA ARG A 20 -16.26 6.93 -2.82
C ARG A 20 -14.76 6.67 -3.01
N VAL A 21 -14.10 6.01 -2.06
CA VAL A 21 -12.68 5.65 -2.16
C VAL A 21 -12.44 4.72 -3.36
N LYS A 22 -13.29 3.71 -3.54
CA LYS A 22 -13.16 2.79 -4.68
C LYS A 22 -13.47 3.46 -6.01
N GLU A 23 -14.52 4.26 -6.06
CA GLU A 23 -14.89 5.03 -7.25
C GLU A 23 -13.77 5.99 -7.66
N PHE A 24 -13.18 6.72 -6.71
CA PHE A 24 -12.04 7.59 -6.98
C PHE A 24 -10.82 6.80 -7.51
N ALA A 25 -10.53 5.63 -6.91
CA ALA A 25 -9.44 4.78 -7.35
C ALA A 25 -9.62 4.30 -8.82
N PHE A 26 -10.82 3.85 -9.18
CA PHE A 26 -11.09 3.36 -10.53
C PHE A 26 -11.22 4.49 -11.55
N SER A 27 -12.08 5.47 -11.29
CA SER A 27 -12.49 6.47 -12.28
C SER A 27 -11.45 7.59 -12.46
N GLU A 28 -10.81 8.04 -11.37
CA GLU A 28 -9.94 9.22 -11.39
C GLU A 28 -8.45 8.89 -11.34
N LEU A 29 -8.10 7.77 -10.68
CA LEU A 29 -6.72 7.30 -10.57
C LEU A 29 -6.39 6.20 -11.58
N GLY A 30 -7.37 5.56 -12.21
CA GLY A 30 -7.14 4.49 -13.18
C GLY A 30 -6.41 3.29 -12.57
N ALA A 31 -6.70 2.95 -11.32
CA ALA A 31 -6.27 1.68 -10.74
C ALA A 31 -7.06 0.53 -11.37
N ASP A 32 -6.42 -0.59 -11.65
CA ASP A 32 -7.09 -1.77 -12.22
C ASP A 32 -7.74 -2.63 -11.12
N LEU A 33 -7.26 -2.51 -9.88
CA LEU A 33 -7.80 -3.18 -8.71
C LEU A 33 -7.63 -2.31 -7.47
N VAL A 34 -8.65 -2.30 -6.61
CA VAL A 34 -8.58 -1.65 -5.29
C VAL A 34 -9.20 -2.53 -4.21
N GLY A 35 -8.49 -2.64 -3.09
CA GLY A 35 -8.90 -3.34 -1.88
C GLY A 35 -8.78 -2.44 -0.66
N ILE A 36 -9.66 -2.64 0.32
CA ILE A 36 -9.61 -1.92 1.61
C ILE A 36 -9.62 -2.97 2.72
N ALA A 37 -8.52 -3.05 3.46
CA ALA A 37 -8.34 -3.97 4.56
C ALA A 37 -8.60 -3.27 5.89
N ASN A 38 -9.33 -3.93 6.79
CA ASN A 38 -9.48 -3.51 8.18
C ASN A 38 -8.21 -3.82 8.99
N ILE A 39 -7.98 -3.05 10.05
CA ILE A 39 -6.72 -3.10 10.80
C ILE A 39 -6.47 -4.42 11.54
N GLU A 40 -7.54 -5.14 11.89
CA GLU A 40 -7.47 -6.42 12.62
C GLU A 40 -6.71 -7.50 11.81
N ARG A 41 -6.62 -7.36 10.48
CA ARG A 41 -5.80 -8.24 9.63
C ARG A 41 -4.31 -8.17 9.94
N PHE A 42 -3.87 -7.09 10.59
CA PHE A 42 -2.49 -6.84 10.97
C PHE A 42 -2.22 -7.13 12.47
N ALA A 43 -3.15 -7.77 13.18
CA ALA A 43 -3.02 -8.02 14.63
C ALA A 43 -1.75 -8.81 15.02
N ASN A 44 -1.27 -9.67 14.13
CA ASN A 44 -0.05 -10.46 14.33
C ASN A 44 1.19 -9.85 13.68
N ALA A 45 1.06 -8.68 13.02
CA ALA A 45 2.20 -8.00 12.43
C ALA A 45 3.07 -7.38 13.55
N PRO A 46 4.40 -7.55 13.51
CA PRO A 46 5.29 -6.79 14.39
C PRO A 46 4.98 -5.29 14.26
N LEU A 47 4.98 -4.55 15.37
CA LEU A 47 4.54 -3.14 15.37
C LEU A 47 5.28 -2.31 14.30
N ARG A 48 6.60 -2.48 14.18
CA ARG A 48 7.43 -1.78 13.18
C ARG A 48 7.10 -2.13 11.73
N MET A 49 6.40 -3.24 11.49
CA MET A 49 5.93 -3.71 10.19
C MET A 49 4.40 -3.62 10.04
N SER A 50 3.73 -2.94 10.98
CA SER A 50 2.28 -2.81 10.99
C SER A 50 1.87 -1.41 10.52
N PRO A 51 0.64 -1.22 10.01
CA PRO A 51 0.15 0.10 9.67
C PRO A 51 0.18 1.06 10.86
N GLN A 52 -0.10 0.59 12.08
CA GLN A 52 -0.02 1.39 13.31
C GLN A 52 1.41 1.70 13.75
N GLY A 53 2.40 0.97 13.24
CA GLY A 53 3.78 1.40 13.33
C GLY A 53 3.93 2.75 12.67
N ILE A 54 3.47 2.89 11.43
CA ILE A 54 3.65 4.06 10.58
C ILE A 54 2.69 5.20 11.00
N LEU A 55 1.40 4.92 11.08
CA LEU A 55 0.36 5.85 11.50
C LEU A 55 -0.38 5.24 12.71
N PRO A 56 -0.07 5.64 13.96
CA PRO A 56 -0.64 5.01 15.15
C PRO A 56 -2.17 4.97 15.22
N SER A 57 -2.85 5.90 14.56
CA SER A 57 -4.31 5.98 14.46
C SER A 57 -4.90 5.20 13.27
N ALA A 58 -4.08 4.47 12.50
CA ALA A 58 -4.54 3.73 11.34
C ALA A 58 -5.61 2.69 11.71
N ARG A 59 -6.70 2.69 10.93
CA ARG A 59 -7.82 1.74 11.06
C ARG A 59 -8.09 0.92 9.80
N SER A 60 -7.54 1.37 8.68
CA SER A 60 -7.73 0.73 7.39
C SER A 60 -6.47 0.88 6.56
N VAL A 61 -6.27 -0.03 5.62
CA VAL A 61 -5.23 0.03 4.59
C VAL A 61 -5.91 -0.03 3.24
N VAL A 62 -5.69 0.99 2.40
CA VAL A 62 -6.15 1.00 1.01
C VAL A 62 -5.01 0.47 0.14
N VAL A 63 -5.29 -0.55 -0.66
CA VAL A 63 -4.35 -1.18 -1.58
C VAL A 63 -4.86 -0.96 -3.00
N MET A 64 -4.01 -0.45 -3.88
CA MET A 64 -4.30 -0.27 -5.30
C MET A 64 -3.28 -1.04 -6.13
N ALA A 65 -3.68 -1.55 -7.28
CA ALA A 65 -2.81 -2.26 -8.20
C ALA A 65 -3.03 -1.82 -9.65
N LEU A 66 -1.99 -2.04 -10.45
CA LEU A 66 -1.97 -1.82 -11.90
C LEU A 66 -1.68 -3.14 -12.60
N HIS A 67 -2.38 -3.40 -13.70
CA HIS A 67 -2.20 -4.58 -14.53
C HIS A 67 -0.97 -4.40 -15.42
N HIS A 68 -0.09 -5.39 -15.45
CA HIS A 68 1.01 -5.39 -16.42
C HIS A 68 0.44 -5.66 -17.81
N PRO A 69 0.90 -4.97 -18.86
CA PRO A 69 0.52 -5.35 -20.21
C PRO A 69 0.97 -6.79 -20.49
N ASP A 70 0.02 -7.67 -20.83
CA ASP A 70 0.28 -9.10 -21.01
C ASP A 70 1.41 -9.36 -22.02
N ALA A 71 1.39 -8.66 -23.16
CA ALA A 71 2.43 -8.78 -24.19
C ALA A 71 3.84 -8.41 -23.67
N CYS A 72 3.95 -7.47 -22.72
CA CYS A 72 5.26 -7.16 -22.12
C CYS A 72 5.78 -8.31 -21.26
N ILE A 73 4.88 -9.04 -20.59
CA ILE A 73 5.23 -10.22 -19.80
C ILE A 73 5.59 -11.39 -20.71
N GLU A 74 4.73 -11.70 -21.69
CA GLU A 74 4.92 -12.80 -22.63
C GLU A 74 6.22 -12.67 -23.42
N MET A 75 6.47 -11.48 -23.98
CA MET A 75 7.68 -11.22 -24.76
C MET A 75 8.94 -11.14 -23.89
N GLY A 76 8.82 -10.72 -22.63
CA GLY A 76 9.93 -10.70 -21.67
C GLY A 76 10.44 -12.10 -21.31
N GLY A 77 9.61 -13.13 -21.45
CA GLY A 77 9.97 -14.52 -21.14
C GLY A 77 10.72 -15.26 -22.25
N ILE A 78 10.87 -14.67 -23.45
CA ILE A 78 11.36 -15.40 -24.64
C ILE A 78 12.88 -15.62 -24.63
N GLU A 79 13.67 -14.60 -24.28
CA GLU A 79 15.13 -14.65 -24.43
C GLU A 79 15.81 -15.30 -23.23
N HIS A 80 15.84 -14.61 -22.09
CA HIS A 80 16.40 -15.10 -20.83
C HIS A 80 15.85 -14.26 -19.67
N PRO A 81 15.54 -14.84 -18.49
CA PRO A 81 14.92 -14.10 -17.37
C PRO A 81 15.72 -12.90 -16.83
N GLN A 82 17.03 -12.84 -17.09
CA GLN A 82 17.90 -11.72 -16.68
C GLN A 82 17.94 -10.59 -17.72
N VAL A 83 17.40 -10.79 -18.92
CA VAL A 83 17.29 -9.76 -19.94
C VAL A 83 15.97 -9.03 -19.75
N ILE A 84 16.04 -7.75 -19.39
CA ILE A 84 14.85 -6.98 -19.00
C ILE A 84 13.80 -6.87 -20.13
N GLY A 85 14.25 -6.78 -21.38
CA GLY A 85 13.39 -6.74 -22.56
C GLY A 85 12.17 -5.80 -22.41
N PRO A 86 10.98 -6.24 -22.86
CA PRO A 86 9.72 -5.52 -22.71
C PRO A 86 9.24 -5.32 -21.26
N TYR A 87 9.74 -6.09 -20.29
CA TYR A 87 9.40 -5.92 -18.87
C TYR A 87 9.90 -4.58 -18.29
N ARG A 88 10.73 -3.83 -19.03
CA ARG A 88 11.14 -2.45 -18.69
C ARG A 88 9.96 -1.51 -18.39
N VAL A 89 8.75 -1.81 -18.88
CA VAL A 89 7.52 -1.09 -18.53
C VAL A 89 7.28 -1.02 -17.01
N GLN A 90 7.72 -2.02 -16.25
CA GLN A 90 7.57 -2.08 -14.80
C GLN A 90 8.20 -0.87 -14.08
N TYR A 91 9.29 -0.31 -14.63
CA TYR A 91 9.93 0.88 -14.05
C TYR A 91 8.99 2.09 -14.05
N TRP A 92 8.17 2.25 -15.09
CA TRP A 92 7.16 3.30 -15.17
C TRP A 92 5.93 2.99 -14.31
N MET A 93 5.58 1.71 -14.20
CA MET A 93 4.46 1.29 -13.35
C MET A 93 4.70 1.61 -11.87
N ASN A 94 5.94 1.51 -11.37
CA ASN A 94 6.29 1.94 -10.02
C ASN A 94 6.02 3.44 -9.81
N THR A 95 6.49 4.31 -10.71
CA THR A 95 6.20 5.74 -10.63
C THR A 95 4.69 6.03 -10.67
N ARG A 96 3.93 5.26 -11.44
CA ARG A 96 2.47 5.37 -11.48
C ARG A 96 1.83 4.93 -10.16
N LEU A 97 2.30 3.84 -9.53
CA LEU A 97 1.83 3.39 -8.21
C LEU A 97 2.06 4.47 -7.15
N ASP A 98 3.22 5.13 -7.17
CA ASP A 98 3.56 6.20 -6.23
C ASP A 98 2.63 7.41 -6.41
N GLU A 99 2.37 7.81 -7.65
CA GLU A 99 1.49 8.94 -7.96
C GLU A 99 0.03 8.67 -7.53
N ILE A 100 -0.51 7.47 -7.79
CA ILE A 100 -1.89 7.15 -7.36
C ILE A 100 -1.97 7.03 -5.83
N SER A 101 -0.94 6.50 -5.17
CA SER A 101 -0.84 6.40 -3.71
C SER A 101 -0.86 7.79 -3.07
N TYR A 102 -0.06 8.72 -3.59
CA TYR A 102 -0.04 10.12 -3.18
C TYR A 102 -1.40 10.80 -3.36
N ARG A 103 -2.01 10.67 -4.54
CA ARG A 103 -3.31 11.31 -4.83
C ARG A 103 -4.46 10.74 -4.00
N MET A 104 -4.44 9.44 -3.72
CA MET A 104 -5.39 8.82 -2.79
C MET A 104 -5.22 9.39 -1.38
N GLY A 105 -3.98 9.59 -0.92
CA GLY A 105 -3.70 10.27 0.35
C GLY A 105 -4.35 11.66 0.42
N LEU A 106 -4.16 12.48 -0.61
CA LEU A 106 -4.79 13.81 -0.69
C LEU A 106 -6.33 13.76 -0.73
N PHE A 107 -6.90 12.76 -1.40
CA PHE A 107 -8.34 12.56 -1.42
C PHE A 107 -8.88 12.26 -0.02
N LEU A 108 -8.24 11.34 0.70
CA LEU A 108 -8.62 10.99 2.07
C LEU A 108 -8.47 12.17 3.04
N GLU A 109 -7.43 13.00 2.88
CA GLU A 109 -7.27 14.22 3.65
C GLU A 109 -8.41 15.22 3.43
N LYS A 110 -8.85 15.40 2.17
CA LYS A 110 -10.01 16.24 1.84
C LYS A 110 -11.31 15.71 2.45
N GLU A 111 -11.43 14.39 2.59
CA GLU A 111 -12.53 13.72 3.28
C GLU A 111 -12.41 13.78 4.82
N GLY A 112 -11.34 14.37 5.36
CA GLY A 112 -11.12 14.58 6.80
C GLY A 112 -10.36 13.46 7.51
N TYR A 113 -9.63 12.60 6.78
CA TYR A 113 -8.89 11.47 7.32
C TYR A 113 -7.38 11.66 7.15
N ALA A 114 -6.61 11.32 8.19
CA ALA A 114 -5.16 11.22 8.07
C ALA A 114 -4.78 9.98 7.24
N ALA A 115 -3.87 10.15 6.28
CA ALA A 115 -3.36 9.07 5.45
C ALA A 115 -1.83 9.20 5.28
N VAL A 116 -1.14 8.07 5.20
CA VAL A 116 0.29 8.02 4.87
C VAL A 116 0.44 7.21 3.59
N PRO A 117 0.75 7.86 2.45
CA PRO A 117 1.06 7.15 1.21
C PRO A 117 2.29 6.27 1.39
N ILE A 118 2.20 5.02 0.92
CA ILE A 118 3.35 4.11 0.82
C ILE A 118 3.74 4.03 -0.65
N VAL A 119 5.02 4.22 -0.93
CA VAL A 119 5.58 4.16 -2.29
C VAL A 119 5.93 2.72 -2.66
N SER A 120 5.85 2.42 -3.95
CA SER A 120 6.43 1.24 -4.56
C SER A 120 7.95 1.32 -4.40
N SER A 121 8.47 0.51 -3.48
CA SER A 121 9.89 0.47 -3.20
C SER A 121 10.41 -0.95 -3.34
N ASN A 122 11.68 -1.01 -3.75
CA ASN A 122 12.47 -2.23 -3.81
C ASN A 122 13.51 -2.22 -2.68
N ILE A 123 13.29 -1.41 -1.64
CA ILE A 123 14.23 -1.24 -0.54
C ILE A 123 13.94 -2.31 0.50
N TRP A 124 14.76 -3.35 0.48
CA TRP A 124 14.70 -4.43 1.43
C TRP A 124 15.65 -4.16 2.58
N ARG A 125 15.16 -4.33 3.81
CA ARG A 125 16.02 -4.28 4.99
C ARG A 125 16.64 -5.66 5.22
N TYR A 126 17.91 -5.80 4.83
CA TYR A 126 18.64 -7.08 4.91
C TYR A 126 19.03 -7.50 6.34
N LYS A 127 19.16 -6.55 7.28
CA LYS A 127 19.53 -6.80 8.67
C LYS A 127 18.41 -6.37 9.62
N GLY A 128 18.32 -7.04 10.76
CA GLY A 128 17.43 -6.61 11.84
C GLY A 128 17.69 -5.16 12.26
N TYR A 129 16.67 -4.51 12.81
CA TYR A 129 16.73 -3.11 13.23
C TYR A 129 15.99 -2.90 14.54
N LYS A 130 16.74 -2.46 15.57
CA LYS A 130 16.22 -2.34 16.94
C LYS A 130 15.62 -3.69 17.40
N ASP A 131 14.36 -3.70 17.79
CA ASP A 131 13.57 -4.88 18.18
C ASP A 131 13.03 -5.69 16.98
N LEU A 132 13.19 -5.20 15.74
CA LEU A 132 12.84 -5.97 14.55
C LEU A 132 13.95 -6.99 14.25
N THR A 133 13.68 -8.26 14.55
CA THR A 133 14.59 -9.39 14.25
C THR A 133 14.40 -9.96 12.85
N ALA A 134 13.40 -9.50 12.10
CA ALA A 134 13.16 -9.95 10.73
C ALA A 134 14.34 -9.58 9.82
N HIS A 135 14.84 -10.58 9.12
CA HIS A 135 15.78 -10.41 8.01
C HIS A 135 15.00 -10.28 6.71
N PHE A 136 15.45 -9.41 5.80
CA PHE A 136 14.78 -9.14 4.52
C PHE A 136 13.35 -8.58 4.70
N ALA A 137 13.22 -7.58 5.56
CA ALA A 137 11.92 -6.96 5.84
C ALA A 137 11.50 -5.98 4.71
N PRO A 138 10.21 -5.95 4.33
CA PRO A 138 9.66 -5.06 3.31
C PRO A 138 9.50 -3.61 3.81
N ASP A 139 9.28 -2.65 2.92
CA ASP A 139 9.23 -1.20 3.20
C ASP A 139 8.25 -0.74 4.28
N ILE A 140 7.21 -1.53 4.59
CA ILE A 140 6.34 -1.25 5.75
C ILE A 140 7.09 -1.35 7.08
N SER A 141 8.33 -1.86 7.08
CA SER A 141 9.24 -1.96 8.22
C SER A 141 9.93 -0.62 8.55
N HIS A 142 9.15 0.41 8.89
CA HIS A 142 9.63 1.74 9.33
C HIS A 142 10.84 2.29 8.56
N ILE A 143 10.57 3.14 7.56
CA ILE A 143 11.55 4.04 6.92
C ILE A 143 12.50 4.65 7.96
#